data_AF-A0A7J4NUQ8-F1
#
_entry.id   AF-A0A7J4NUQ8-F1
#
_cell.length_a   1.000
_cell.length_b   1.000
_cell.length_c   1.000
_cell.angle_alpha   90.00
_cell.angle_beta   90.00
_cell.angle_gamma   90.00
#
_symmetry.space_group_name_H-M   'P 1'
#
loop_
_entity.id
_entity.type
_entity.pdbx_description
1 polymer ?
#
loop_
_entity_poly.entity_id
_entity_poly.type
_entity_poly.pdbx_seq_one_letter_code
_entity_poly.pdbx_strand_id
1 'polypeptide(L)' 'RRISIDELIRSSKEGRLQEVFGTGTAAVISPVDEIQYRETNIRINHGQIGPIARRLFDEITAIHYGEIPDTHGWMYNIP' A
#
# COMPACT_ATOMS: atom_id res chain seq x y z
N ARG A 1 -15.15 -0.93 4.46
CA ARG A 1 -15.51 -0.86 5.89
C ARG A 1 -14.81 0.34 6.51
N ARG A 2 -15.33 0.93 7.60
CA ARG A 2 -14.58 1.95 8.35
C ARG A 2 -13.54 1.26 9.23
N ILE A 3 -12.38 1.89 9.40
CA ILE A 3 -11.29 1.46 10.30
C ILE A 3 -11.05 2.62 11.26
N SER A 4 -11.18 2.40 12.55
CA SER A 4 -10.91 3.44 13.55
C SER A 4 -9.42 3.47 13.93
N ILE A 5 -8.97 4.61 14.45
CA ILE A 5 -7.60 4.71 14.96
C ILE A 5 -7.35 3.76 16.14
N ASP A 6 -8.36 3.54 16.99
CA ASP A 6 -8.27 2.59 18.11
C ASP A 6 -8.09 1.14 17.63
N GLU A 7 -8.78 0.76 16.55
CA GLU A 7 -8.60 -0.55 15.92
C GLU A 7 -7.17 -0.72 15.39
N LEU A 8 -6.61 0.33 14.79
CA LEU A 8 -5.28 0.33 14.20
C LEU A 8 -4.19 0.26 15.28
N ILE A 9 -4.32 1.06 16.35
CA ILE A 9 -3.44 1.01 17.53
C ILE A 9 -3.47 -0.38 18.16
N ARG A 10 -4.66 -0.93 18.39
CA ARG A 10 -4.82 -2.27 18.97
C ARG A 10 -4.18 -3.34 18.08
N SER A 11 -4.44 -3.29 16.77
CA SER A 11 -3.89 -4.27 15.82
C SER A 11 -2.36 -4.20 15.72
N SER A 12 -1.78 -3.01 15.85
CA SER A 12 -0.33 -2.85 15.95
C SER A 12 0.24 -3.47 17.23
N LYS A 13 -0.36 -3.16 18.39
CA LYS A 13 0.05 -3.73 19.70
C LYS A 13 -0.05 -5.26 19.74
N GLU A 14 -1.04 -5.81 19.05
CA GLU A 14 -1.29 -7.25 18.97
C GLU A 14 -0.49 -7.93 17.84
N GLY A 15 0.38 -7.20 17.14
CA GLY A 15 1.24 -7.75 16.07
C GLY A 15 0.50 -8.18 14.80
N ARG A 16 -0.75 -7.74 14.62
CA ARG A 16 -1.58 -8.07 13.45
C ARG A 16 -1.52 -7.06 12.31
N LEU A 17 -1.04 -5.84 12.58
CA LEU A 17 -0.82 -4.83 11.55
C LEU A 17 0.48 -5.15 10.79
N GLN A 18 0.37 -5.66 9.57
CA GLN A 18 1.51 -6.10 8.76
C GLN A 18 2.08 -5.00 7.87
N GLU A 19 1.22 -4.30 7.12
CA GLU A 19 1.63 -3.24 6.20
C GLU A 19 0.52 -2.19 6.03
N VAL A 20 0.90 -0.97 5.64
CA VAL A 20 0.00 0.12 5.28
C VAL A 20 0.61 0.85 4.09
N PHE A 21 -0.22 1.18 3.10
CA PHE A 21 0.21 1.96 1.95
C PHE A 21 -0.93 2.83 1.44
N GLY A 22 -0.58 4.00 0.91
CA GLY A 22 -1.47 4.82 0.10
C GLY A 22 -1.39 4.41 -1.37
N THR A 23 -2.42 4.74 -2.14
CA THR A 23 -2.44 4.50 -3.60
C THR A 23 -2.86 5.77 -4.31
N GLY A 24 -2.30 6.03 -5.49
CA GLY A 24 -2.72 7.16 -6.31
C GLY A 24 -1.88 7.28 -7.56
N THR A 25 -2.41 7.94 -8.60
CA THR A 25 -1.80 8.00 -9.94
C THR A 25 -0.33 8.41 -9.92
N ALA A 26 0.06 9.35 -9.06
CA ALA A 26 1.42 9.87 -9.00
C ALA A 26 2.45 8.87 -8.44
N ALA A 27 2.05 8.00 -7.51
CA ALA A 27 2.97 7.10 -6.80
C ALA A 27 2.69 5.62 -7.05
N VAL A 28 1.54 5.29 -7.65
CA VAL A 28 0.96 3.95 -7.77
C VAL A 28 0.67 3.35 -6.39
N ILE A 29 1.72 2.96 -5.65
CA ILE A 29 1.71 2.50 -4.26
C ILE A 29 2.77 3.27 -3.47
N SER A 30 2.40 3.85 -2.33
CA SER A 30 3.31 4.55 -1.40
C SER A 30 3.26 3.91 -0.01
N PRO A 31 4.28 3.14 0.41
CA PRO A 31 4.36 2.53 1.73
C PRO A 31 4.38 3.56 2.85
N VAL A 32 3.73 3.25 3.97
CA VAL A 32 3.75 4.07 5.19
C VAL A 32 4.71 3.43 6.20
N ASP A 33 5.73 4.17 6.62
CA ASP A 33 6.68 3.74 7.66
C ASP A 33 6.08 3.90 9.07
N GLU A 34 5.48 5.05 9.34
CA GLU A 34 5.03 5.39 10.68
C GLU A 34 3.72 6.20 10.67
N ILE A 35 2.87 5.97 11.67
CA ILE A 35 1.68 6.78 11.94
C ILE A 35 1.82 7.39 13.33
N GLN A 36 1.91 8.71 13.38
CA GLN A 36 1.85 9.47 14.63
C GLN A 36 0.41 9.90 14.93
N TYR A 37 -0.11 9.51 16.10
CA TYR A 37 -1.42 9.93 16.58
C TYR A 37 -1.38 10.30 18.07
N ARG A 38 -1.53 11.59 18.37
CA ARG A 38 -1.36 12.15 19.74
C ARG A 38 -0.01 11.73 20.31
N GLU A 39 0.02 11.05 21.46
CA GLU A 39 1.22 10.52 22.10
C GLU A 39 1.57 9.09 21.65
N THR A 40 0.75 8.49 20.77
CA THR A 40 0.99 7.14 20.26
C THR A 40 1.71 7.20 18.92
N ASN A 41 2.83 6.50 18.86
CA ASN A 41 3.60 6.27 17.66
C ASN A 41 3.41 4.81 17.21
N ILE A 42 3.06 4.61 15.95
CA ILE A 42 2.80 3.30 15.37
C ILE A 42 3.81 3.08 14.24
N ARG A 43 4.84 2.27 14.51
CA ARG A 43 5.77 1.82 13.47
C ARG A 43 5.20 0.64 12.70
N ILE A 44 5.27 0.72 11.38
CA ILE A 44 4.75 -0.28 10.46
C ILE A 44 5.92 -0.98 9.80
N ASN A 45 5.94 -2.30 9.88
CA ASN A 45 6.93 -3.15 9.20
C ASN A 45 8.40 -2.71 9.31
N HIS A 46 8.78 -2.05 10.42
CA HIS A 46 10.12 -1.49 10.63
C HIS A 46 10.63 -0.61 9.47
N GLY A 47 9.75 0.15 8.83
CA GLY A 47 10.08 1.01 7.69
C GLY A 47 10.44 0.28 6.41
N GLN A 48 10.20 -1.03 6.35
CA GLN A 48 10.39 -1.83 5.15
C GLN A 48 9.12 -1.89 4.32
N ILE A 49 9.29 -1.99 3.00
CA ILE A 49 8.18 -2.22 2.08
C ILE A 49 7.64 -3.64 2.30
N GLY A 50 6.33 -3.75 2.54
CA GLY A 50 5.65 -5.02 2.69
C GLY A 50 5.54 -5.80 1.37
N PRO A 51 5.41 -7.14 1.42
CA PRO A 51 5.36 -7.97 0.23
C PRO A 51 4.13 -7.71 -0.65
N ILE A 52 2.99 -7.32 -0.09
CA ILE A 52 1.80 -7.01 -0.90
C ILE A 52 1.95 -5.63 -1.53
N ALA A 53 2.44 -4.64 -0.78
CA ALA A 53 2.72 -3.30 -1.33
C ALA A 53 3.65 -3.40 -2.55
N ARG A 54 4.74 -4.17 -2.44
CA ARG A 54 5.67 -4.40 -3.55
C ARG A 54 5.00 -5.12 -4.71
N ARG A 55 4.32 -6.25 -4.46
CA ARG A 55 3.65 -7.01 -5.53
C ARG A 55 2.63 -6.15 -6.28
N LEU A 56 1.84 -5.35 -5.58
CA LEU A 56 0.85 -4.47 -6.22
C LEU A 56 1.52 -3.38 -7.06
N PHE A 57 2.62 -2.80 -6.57
CA PHE A 57 3.39 -1.83 -7.34
C PHE A 57 3.94 -2.46 -8.63
N ASP A 58 4.59 -3.62 -8.52
CA ASP A 58 5.21 -4.31 -9.65
C ASP A 58 4.18 -4.73 -10.70
N GLU A 59 3.06 -5.33 -10.29
CA GLU A 59 1.99 -5.77 -11.21
C GLU A 59 1.33 -4.60 -11.94
N ILE A 60 0.97 -3.53 -11.21
CA ILE A 60 0.28 -2.39 -11.81
C ILE A 60 1.23 -1.64 -12.75
N THR A 61 2.49 -1.45 -12.37
CA THR A 61 3.47 -0.79 -13.23
C THR A 61 3.82 -1.62 -14.46
N ALA A 62 3.95 -2.95 -14.33
CA ALA A 62 4.16 -3.84 -15.46
C ALA A 62 3.01 -3.78 -16.48
N ILE A 63 1.75 -3.66 -16.02
CA ILE A 63 0.60 -3.43 -16.92
C ILE A 63 0.71 -2.06 -17.60
N HIS A 64 1.01 -0.99 -16.84
CA HIS A 64 1.12 0.36 -17.40
C HIS A 64 2.23 0.48 -18.46
N TYR A 65 3.34 -0.22 -18.28
CA TYR A 65 4.46 -0.24 -19.24
C TYR A 65 4.30 -1.29 -20.34
N GLY A 66 3.25 -2.11 -20.30
CA GLY A 66 3.01 -3.17 -21.29
C GLY A 66 3.99 -4.34 -21.19
N GLU A 67 4.65 -4.51 -20.04
CA GLU A 67 5.58 -5.62 -19.77
C GLU A 67 4.83 -6.94 -19.55
N ILE A 68 3.59 -6.87 -19.04
CA ILE A 68 2.69 -8.01 -18.91
C ILE A 68 1.33 -7.74 -19.57
N PRO A 69 0.59 -8.78 -19.98
CA PRO A 69 -0.71 -8.61 -20.63
C PRO A 69 -1.74 -7.94 -19.72
N ASP A 70 -2.43 -6.94 -20.25
CA ASP A 70 -3.61 -6.36 -19.61
C ASP A 70 -4.82 -7.28 -19.80
N THR A 71 -5.08 -8.12 -18.81
CA THR A 71 -6.21 -9.06 -18.80
C THR A 71 -7.56 -8.41 -18.49
N HIS A 72 -7.57 -7.13 -18.10
CA HIS A 72 -8.77 -6.42 -17.65
C HIS A 72 -9.21 -5.29 -18.60
N GLY A 73 -8.40 -4.95 -19.61
CA GLY A 73 -8.70 -3.90 -20.59
C GLY A 73 -8.65 -2.48 -20.00
N TRP A 74 -7.71 -2.24 -19.08
CA TRP A 74 -7.42 -0.92 -18.49
C TRP A 74 -6.63 0.01 -19.43
N MET A 75 -5.77 -0.56 -20.27
CA MET A 75 -4.87 0.20 -21.15
C MET A 75 -5.55 0.49 -22.48
N TYR A 76 -5.37 1.71 -22.98
CA TYR A 76 -5.77 2.10 -24.32
C TYR A 76 -4.63 2.84 -25.02
N ASN A 77 -4.45 2.57 -26.30
CA ASN A 77 -3.43 3.23 -27.10
C ASN A 77 -3.93 4.61 -27.54
N ILE A 78 -3.10 5.62 -27.35
CA ILE A 78 -3.33 6.97 -27.89
C ILE A 78 -2.58 7.05 -29.23
N PRO A 79 -3.27 7.36 -30.34
CA PRO A 79 -2.66 7.52 -31.66
C PRO A 79 -1.78 8.76 -31.78
#